data_AF-A0AAJ4A2C9-F1
#
_entry.id   AF-A0AAJ4A2C9-F1
#
_cell.length_a   1.000
_cell.length_b   1.000
_cell.length_c   1.000
_cell.angle_alpha   90.00
_cell.angle_beta   90.00
_cell.angle_gamma   90.00
#
_symmetry.space_group_name_H-M   'P 1'
#
loop_
_entity.id
_entity.type
_entity.pdbx_description
1 polymer ?
#
loop_
_entity_poly.entity_id
_entity_poly.type
_entity_poly.pdbx_seq_one_letter_code
_entity_poly.pdbx_strand_id
1 'polypeptide(L)'
;MILGKCPYCSDGHIEVRDKEISGKKVKLYACSNAHWKTEDGEMFELREDATCDFKIWQNSLARYGKWLTYKEVRELLENETIEVELLSKKYGKKIYYNKYIVLNPEYGVSVLWD
;
A
#
# COMPACT_ATOMS: atom_id res chain seq x y z
N MET A 1 -9.20 -9.14 -7.40
CA MET A 1 -8.03 -10.05 -7.56
C MET A 1 -7.37 -10.22 -6.20
N ILE A 2 -6.99 -11.44 -5.81
CA ILE A 2 -6.26 -11.72 -4.58
C ILE A 2 -4.74 -11.68 -4.86
N LEU A 3 -3.98 -11.04 -3.99
CA LEU A 3 -2.52 -10.92 -4.08
C LEU A 3 -1.78 -11.83 -3.11
N GLY A 4 -2.30 -12.05 -1.90
CA GLY A 4 -1.65 -12.88 -0.88
C GLY A 4 -2.48 -12.94 0.39
N LYS A 5 -1.94 -13.57 1.44
CA LYS A 5 -2.56 -13.56 2.77
C LYS A 5 -2.38 -12.19 3.44
N CYS A 6 -3.30 -11.82 4.31
CA CYS A 6 -3.11 -10.66 5.16
C CYS A 6 -2.02 -10.97 6.19
N PRO A 7 -1.02 -10.09 6.38
CA PRO A 7 0.02 -10.29 7.39
C PRO A 7 -0.46 -9.99 8.82
N TYR A 8 -1.65 -9.36 8.99
CA TYR A 8 -2.15 -8.89 10.28
C TYR A 8 -3.43 -9.58 10.76
N CYS A 9 -3.98 -10.53 10.00
CA CYS A 9 -5.07 -11.39 10.47
C CYS A 9 -4.97 -12.80 9.87
N SER A 10 -5.52 -13.78 10.57
CA SER A 10 -5.34 -15.21 10.26
C SER A 10 -6.10 -15.70 9.04
N ASP A 11 -7.25 -15.11 8.74
CA ASP A 11 -8.23 -15.56 7.74
C ASP A 11 -8.38 -14.58 6.57
N GLY A 12 -7.79 -13.39 6.67
CA GLY A 12 -7.88 -12.35 5.66
C GLY A 12 -6.93 -12.55 4.49
N HIS A 13 -7.34 -12.03 3.34
CA HIS A 13 -6.54 -12.02 2.12
C HIS A 13 -6.44 -10.60 1.57
N ILE A 14 -5.31 -10.26 0.96
CA ILE A 14 -5.13 -8.96 0.32
C ILE A 14 -5.79 -8.97 -1.05
N GLU A 15 -6.80 -8.14 -1.23
CA GLU A 15 -7.52 -7.95 -2.47
C GLU A 15 -7.29 -6.56 -3.08
N VAL A 16 -7.36 -6.51 -4.41
CA VAL A 16 -7.27 -5.27 -5.18
C VAL A 16 -8.66 -4.64 -5.29
N ARG A 17 -8.80 -3.42 -4.78
CA ARG A 17 -9.97 -2.55 -4.96
C ARG A 17 -9.56 -1.31 -5.77
N ASP A 18 -10.39 -0.91 -6.72
CA ASP A 18 -10.20 0.37 -7.41
C ASP A 18 -10.85 1.48 -6.61
N LYS A 19 -10.13 2.59 -6.42
CA LYS A 19 -10.57 3.79 -5.70
C LYS A 19 -10.22 5.03 -6.49
N GLU A 20 -10.93 6.11 -6.22
CA GLU A 20 -10.63 7.43 -6.75
C GLU A 20 -10.35 8.36 -5.58
N ILE A 21 -9.18 8.98 -5.57
CA ILE A 21 -8.80 9.98 -4.56
C ILE A 21 -8.39 11.24 -5.31
N SER A 22 -9.03 12.37 -4.99
CA SER A 22 -8.75 13.67 -5.63
C SER A 22 -8.79 13.59 -7.17
N GLY A 23 -9.77 12.87 -7.72
CA GLY A 23 -9.95 12.67 -9.17
C GLY A 23 -8.91 11.76 -9.84
N LYS A 24 -8.05 11.09 -9.07
CA LYS A 24 -7.07 10.11 -9.59
C LYS A 24 -7.49 8.70 -9.23
N LYS A 25 -7.61 7.85 -10.26
CA LYS A 25 -7.79 6.41 -10.09
C LYS A 25 -6.53 5.81 -9.49
N VAL A 26 -6.68 5.20 -8.32
CA VAL A 26 -5.61 4.56 -7.57
C VAL A 26 -6.08 3.21 -7.08
N LYS A 27 -5.14 2.26 -6.97
CA LYS A 27 -5.45 0.93 -6.44
C LYS A 27 -5.23 0.89 -4.94
N LEU A 28 -6.17 0.26 -4.26
CA LEU A 28 -6.12 -0.04 -2.85
C LEU A 28 -5.94 -1.55 -2.69
N TYR A 29 -4.86 -1.96 -2.06
CA TYR A 29 -4.60 -3.34 -1.68
C TYR A 29 -5.05 -3.51 -0.23
N ALA A 30 -6.24 -4.05 -0.02
CA ALA A 30 -6.88 -4.10 1.29
C ALA A 30 -7.07 -5.54 1.76
N CYS A 31 -7.02 -5.74 3.08
CA CYS A 31 -7.49 -7.00 3.64
C CYS A 31 -8.99 -7.19 3.35
N SER A 32 -9.40 -8.43 3.06
CA SER A 32 -10.79 -8.83 2.87
C SER A 32 -11.68 -8.51 4.07
N ASN A 33 -11.11 -8.55 5.28
CA ASN A 33 -11.79 -8.27 6.54
C ASN A 33 -11.80 -6.77 6.89
N ALA A 34 -11.17 -5.95 6.05
CA ALA A 34 -11.14 -4.51 6.22
C ALA A 34 -12.32 -3.87 5.50
N HIS A 35 -13.32 -3.49 6.31
CA HIS A 35 -14.53 -2.83 5.87
C HIS A 35 -14.53 -1.38 6.33
N TRP A 36 -14.64 -0.45 5.38
CA TRP A 36 -14.69 0.98 5.67
C TRP A 36 -16.04 1.54 5.25
N LYS A 37 -16.59 2.41 6.10
CA LYS A 37 -17.63 3.37 5.72
C LYS A 37 -16.94 4.54 5.04
N THR A 38 -17.51 4.94 3.91
CA THR A 38 -17.12 6.12 3.17
C THR A 38 -18.39 6.86 2.79
N GLU A 39 -18.56 8.08 3.30
CA GLU A 39 -19.70 8.92 2.93
C GLU A 39 -19.43 9.62 1.58
N ASP A 40 -18.24 10.23 1.44
CA ASP A 40 -17.91 11.07 0.27
C ASP A 40 -16.75 10.56 -0.60
N GLY A 41 -16.21 9.37 -0.28
CA GLY A 41 -15.03 8.81 -0.98
C GLY A 41 -13.70 9.26 -0.41
N GLU A 42 -13.70 10.23 0.51
CA GLU A 42 -12.51 10.87 1.06
C GLU A 42 -12.23 10.43 2.52
N MET A 43 -13.26 10.11 3.29
CA MET A 43 -13.14 9.61 4.66
C MET A 43 -13.35 8.10 4.72
N PHE A 44 -12.42 7.40 5.38
CA PHE A 44 -12.43 5.95 5.55
C PHE A 44 -12.49 5.63 7.03
N GLU A 45 -13.70 5.56 7.58
CA GLU A 45 -13.91 5.10 8.95
C GLU A 45 -14.07 3.58 8.95
N LEU A 46 -13.34 2.89 9.82
CA LEU A 46 -13.54 1.45 10.00
C LEU A 46 -14.95 1.18 10.50
N ARG A 47 -15.60 0.20 9.87
CA ARG A 47 -16.88 -0.29 10.36
C ARG A 47 -16.68 -1.14 11.61
N GLU A 48 -17.69 -1.19 12.46
CA GLU A 48 -17.70 -2.01 13.67
C GLU A 48 -17.57 -3.52 13.39
N ASP A 49 -17.90 -3.97 12.17
CA ASP A 49 -17.75 -5.36 11.72
C ASP A 49 -16.34 -5.70 11.18
N ALA A 50 -15.46 -4.70 11.03
CA ALA A 50 -14.12 -4.92 10.52
C ALA A 50 -13.22 -5.55 11.60
N THR A 51 -12.66 -6.72 11.30
CA THR A 51 -11.69 -7.40 12.17
C THR A 51 -10.23 -7.11 11.82
N CYS A 52 -10.01 -6.35 10.74
CA CYS A 52 -8.70 -5.90 10.28
C CYS A 52 -8.85 -4.54 9.62
N ASP A 53 -7.79 -3.73 9.60
CA ASP A 53 -7.75 -2.42 8.95
C ASP A 53 -6.58 -2.24 7.98
N PHE A 54 -5.83 -3.32 7.78
CA PHE A 54 -4.62 -3.30 6.99
C PHE A 54 -4.92 -3.01 5.53
N LYS A 55 -4.15 -2.07 4.99
CA LYS A 55 -4.23 -1.63 3.61
C LYS A 55 -2.90 -1.07 3.13
N ILE A 56 -2.65 -1.21 1.83
CA ILE A 56 -1.55 -0.56 1.12
C ILE A 56 -2.15 0.23 -0.03
N TRP A 57 -1.82 1.51 -0.11
CA TRP A 57 -2.16 2.32 -1.27
C TRP A 57 -1.11 2.16 -2.36
N GLN A 58 -1.55 2.06 -3.62
CA GLN A 58 -0.63 2.00 -4.77
C GLN A 58 0.35 3.18 -4.79
N ASN A 59 -0.09 4.34 -4.33
CA ASN A 59 0.68 5.57 -4.28
C ASN A 59 1.33 5.85 -2.91
N SER A 60 1.41 4.86 -1.99
CA SER A 60 2.06 5.05 -0.67
C SER A 60 3.48 5.62 -0.76
N LEU A 61 4.21 5.31 -1.84
CA LEU A 61 5.58 5.81 -2.08
C LEU A 61 5.65 6.90 -3.15
N ALA A 62 4.52 7.56 -3.47
CA ALA A 62 4.48 8.59 -4.51
C ALA A 62 5.41 9.79 -4.22
N ARG A 63 5.65 10.10 -2.93
CA ARG A 63 6.64 11.10 -2.51
C ARG A 63 8.07 10.80 -2.99
N TYR A 64 8.36 9.52 -3.22
CA TYR A 64 9.63 9.02 -3.76
C TYR A 64 9.52 8.66 -5.25
N GLY A 65 8.50 9.16 -5.94
CA GLY A 65 8.26 8.87 -7.35
C GLY A 65 7.94 7.41 -7.67
N LYS A 66 7.55 6.61 -6.66
CA LYS A 66 7.29 5.18 -6.82
C LYS A 66 5.82 4.84 -6.61
N TRP A 67 5.26 4.11 -7.56
CA TRP A 67 3.93 3.48 -7.45
C TRP A 67 4.13 1.97 -7.37
N LEU A 68 3.43 1.33 -6.44
CA LEU A 68 3.55 -0.09 -6.17
C LEU A 68 2.77 -0.91 -7.20
N THR A 69 3.47 -1.83 -7.85
CA THR A 69 2.89 -2.79 -8.78
C THR A 69 2.32 -4.00 -8.04
N TYR A 70 1.47 -4.78 -8.72
CA TYR A 70 0.97 -6.03 -8.15
C TYR A 70 2.07 -7.01 -7.79
N LYS A 71 3.13 -7.06 -8.60
CA LYS A 71 4.27 -7.95 -8.37
C LYS A 71 4.98 -7.58 -7.07
N GLU A 72 5.28 -6.30 -6.89
CA GLU A 72 5.94 -5.80 -5.67
C GLU A 72 5.10 -6.02 -4.43
N VAL A 73 3.78 -5.82 -4.51
CA VAL A 73 2.91 -6.09 -3.35
C VAL A 73 2.88 -7.58 -3.02
N ARG A 74 2.81 -8.47 -4.03
CA ARG A 74 2.89 -9.92 -3.78
C ARG A 74 4.22 -10.31 -3.12
N GLU A 75 5.32 -9.82 -3.68
CA GLU A 75 6.66 -10.10 -3.19
C GLU A 75 6.86 -9.55 -1.77
N LEU A 76 6.31 -8.37 -1.47
CA LEU A 76 6.33 -7.78 -0.14
C LEU A 76 5.50 -8.59 0.88
N LEU A 77 4.37 -9.16 0.47
CA LEU A 77 3.55 -10.01 1.33
C LEU A 77 4.20 -11.38 1.59
N GLU A 78 5.05 -11.85 0.68
CA GLU A 78 5.76 -13.14 0.78
C GLU A 78 7.07 -13.02 1.55
N ASN A 79 7.87 -11.99 1.25
CA ASN A 79 9.23 -11.83 1.79
C ASN A 79 9.31 -10.82 2.95
N GLU A 80 8.20 -10.15 3.30
CA GLU A 80 8.06 -9.06 4.28
C GLU A 80 8.85 -7.78 3.97
N THR A 81 9.94 -7.92 3.21
CA THR A 81 10.88 -6.87 2.82
C THR A 81 11.28 -7.07 1.36
N ILE A 82 11.28 -5.99 0.57
CA ILE A 82 11.77 -6.01 -0.82
C ILE A 82 12.60 -4.77 -1.13
N GLU A 83 13.52 -4.88 -2.07
CA GLU A 83 14.26 -3.73 -2.62
C GLU A 83 13.45 -3.07 -3.75
N VAL A 84 13.32 -1.74 -3.71
CA VAL A 84 12.65 -0.96 -4.75
C VAL A 84 13.50 0.23 -5.18
N GLU A 85 13.40 0.58 -6.47
CA GLU A 85 14.01 1.81 -7.00
C GLU A 85 13.12 3.01 -6.66
N LEU A 86 13.72 4.02 -6.04
CA LEU A 86 13.10 5.29 -5.69
C LEU A 86 13.70 6.43 -6.52
N LEU A 87 12.93 7.49 -6.68
CA LEU A 87 13.32 8.71 -7.40
C LEU A 87 13.43 9.90 -6.44
N SER A 88 14.56 10.59 -6.48
CA SER A 88 14.76 11.91 -5.89
C SER A 88 14.91 12.96 -6.99
N LYS A 89 14.39 14.16 -6.77
CA LYS A 89 14.56 15.31 -7.66
C LYS A 89 15.37 16.37 -6.92
N LYS A 90 16.65 16.49 -7.25
CA LYS A 90 17.55 17.50 -6.67
C LYS A 90 17.99 18.47 -7.77
N TYR A 91 17.65 19.74 -7.63
CA TYR A 91 17.92 20.80 -8.63
C TYR A 91 17.47 20.43 -10.07
N GLY A 92 16.27 19.84 -10.20
CA GLY A 92 15.73 19.42 -11.50
C GLY A 92 16.34 18.15 -12.09
N LYS A 93 17.42 17.60 -11.50
CA LYS A 93 18.00 16.31 -11.91
C LYS A 93 17.30 15.16 -11.20
N LYS A 94 16.96 14.13 -11.97
CA LYS A 94 16.43 12.86 -11.47
C LYS A 94 17.59 12.00 -10.99
N ILE A 95 17.53 11.56 -9.73
CA ILE A 95 18.49 10.64 -9.13
C ILE A 95 17.70 9.40 -8.69
N TYR A 96 18.06 8.25 -9.25
CA TYR A 96 17.49 6.96 -8.88
C TYR A 96 18.37 6.30 -7.82
N TYR A 97 17.75 5.66 -6.84
CA TYR A 97 18.45 4.98 -5.76
C TYR A 97 17.58 3.85 -5.23
N ASN A 98 18.22 2.75 -4.81
CA ASN A 98 17.50 1.62 -4.26
C ASN A 98 17.37 1.75 -2.74
N LYS A 99 16.21 1.35 -2.22
CA LYS A 99 15.96 1.22 -0.79
C LYS A 99 15.10 0.00 -0.53
N TYR A 100 15.27 -0.58 0.64
CA TYR A 100 14.37 -1.60 1.13
C TYR A 100 13.08 -0.98 1.66
N ILE A 101 11.97 -1.63 1.38
CA ILE A 101 10.67 -1.33 1.97
C ILE A 101 10.18 -2.53 2.75
N VAL A 102 9.48 -2.25 3.85
CA VAL A 102 8.88 -3.24 4.75
C VAL A 102 7.40 -2.97 4.90
N LEU A 103 6.65 -4.01 5.30
CA LEU A 103 5.26 -3.85 5.72
C LEU A 103 5.17 -2.93 6.94
N ASN A 104 4.13 -2.10 6.97
CA ASN A 104 3.83 -1.25 8.12
C ASN A 104 2.32 -1.30 8.40
N PRO A 105 1.88 -1.59 9.64
CA PRO A 105 0.46 -1.77 9.93
C PRO A 105 -0.37 -0.49 9.68
N GLU A 106 0.20 0.67 9.97
CA GLU A 106 -0.48 1.97 9.87
C GLU A 106 -0.43 2.55 8.44
N TYR A 107 0.76 2.56 7.84
CA TYR A 107 1.02 3.21 6.55
C TYR A 107 0.96 2.24 5.35
N GLY A 108 0.75 0.96 5.60
CA GLY A 108 0.85 -0.12 4.61
C GLY A 108 2.28 -0.54 4.34
N VAL A 109 3.13 0.44 3.99
CA VAL A 109 4.56 0.25 3.71
C VAL A 109 5.41 1.35 4.32
N SER A 110 6.63 1.01 4.72
CA SER A 110 7.64 1.97 5.17
C SER A 110 8.95 1.75 4.41
N VAL A 111 9.70 2.83 4.19
CA VAL A 111 11.06 2.76 3.63
C VAL A 111 12.04 2.64 4.79
N LEU A 112 12.97 1.69 4.70
CA LEU A 112 14.07 1.58 5.65
C LEU A 112 15.13 2.65 5.37
N TRP A 113 15.35 3.51 6.35
CA TRP A 113 16.41 4.50 6.38
C TRP A 113 17.42 4.04 7.40
N ASP A 114 18.63 3.74 6.95
CA ASP A 114 19.81 3.50 7.80
C ASP A 114 20.18 4.77 8.57
#